data_AF-A0A352VRL9-F1
#
_entry.id   AF-A0A352VRL9-F1
#
_cell.length_a   1.000
_cell.length_b   1.000
_cell.length_c   1.000
_cell.angle_alpha   90.00
_cell.angle_beta   90.00
_cell.angle_gamma   90.00
#
_symmetry.space_group_name_H-M   'P 1'
#
loop_
_entity.id
_entity.type
_entity.pdbx_description
1 polymer ?
#
loop_
_entity_poly.entity_id
_entity_poly.type
_entity_poly.pdbx_seq_one_letter_code
_entity_poly.pdbx_strand_id
1 'polypeptide(L)'
;MVTAAALAVLSLSVGTTVGQTAAYRAPRLPGTAHPDLSGIWQTFVTANWDVQDHGVQAGPFVERLGVWGAQPAGQGVVEGNEIPYRPE
;
A
#
# COMPACT_ATOMS: atom_id res chain seq x y z
N MET A 1 62.09 24.71 10.96
CA MET A 1 60.95 25.13 10.12
C MET A 1 60.00 23.94 10.01
N VAL A 2 58.76 24.17 10.41
CA VAL A 2 57.66 23.21 10.58
C VAL A 2 57.10 22.81 9.23
N THR A 3 56.68 21.55 9.05
CA THR A 3 55.30 21.17 8.62
C THR A 3 55.18 19.66 8.44
N ALA A 4 54.46 19.01 9.36
CA ALA A 4 53.88 17.68 9.15
C ALA A 4 52.43 17.88 8.68
N ALA A 5 52.09 17.37 7.51
CA ALA A 5 50.74 17.46 6.94
C ALA A 5 49.87 16.34 7.53
N ALA A 6 48.85 16.69 8.31
CA ALA A 6 47.86 15.75 8.82
C ALA A 6 46.73 15.57 7.80
N LEU A 7 46.55 14.34 7.31
CA LEU A 7 45.39 13.94 6.52
C LEU A 7 44.21 13.67 7.47
N ALA A 8 43.17 14.49 7.38
CA ALA A 8 41.92 14.26 8.08
C ALA A 8 41.07 13.24 7.29
N VAL A 9 40.80 12.08 7.88
CA VAL A 9 39.84 11.10 7.36
C VAL A 9 38.43 11.56 7.76
N LEU A 10 37.60 11.90 6.78
CA LEU A 10 36.20 12.27 7.00
C LEU A 10 35.36 10.98 7.06
N SER A 11 34.98 10.55 8.26
CA SER A 11 34.08 9.41 8.45
C SER A 11 32.64 9.84 8.14
N LEU A 12 32.08 9.39 7.02
CA LEU A 12 30.63 9.53 6.77
C LEU A 12 29.88 8.57 7.69
N SER A 13 29.22 9.10 8.72
CA SER A 13 28.28 8.35 9.54
C SER A 13 26.99 8.12 8.73
N VAL A 14 26.80 6.90 8.21
CA VAL A 14 25.52 6.46 7.65
C VAL A 14 24.54 6.28 8.80
N GLY A 15 23.75 7.31 9.08
CA GLY A 15 22.62 7.21 10.00
C GLY A 15 21.50 6.39 9.34
N THR A 16 20.84 5.53 10.11
CA THR A 16 19.60 4.88 9.65
C THR A 16 18.56 5.96 9.35
N THR A 17 18.09 6.02 8.11
CA THR A 17 17.03 6.96 7.73
C THR A 17 15.73 6.55 8.43
N VAL A 18 15.07 7.49 9.12
CA VAL A 18 13.74 7.28 9.71
C VAL A 18 12.78 6.99 8.55
N GLY A 19 12.42 5.73 8.36
CA GLY A 19 11.66 5.25 7.21
C GLY A 19 12.10 3.87 6.70
N GLN A 20 13.31 3.40 7.05
CA GLN A 20 13.68 2.00 6.82
C GLN A 20 13.12 1.10 7.93
N THR A 21 11.80 0.94 7.94
CA THR A 21 11.19 -0.16 8.68
C THR A 21 11.54 -1.47 7.98
N ALA A 22 11.80 -2.53 8.75
CA ALA A 22 11.92 -3.86 8.16
C ALA A 22 10.66 -4.13 7.32
N ALA A 23 10.84 -4.69 6.12
CA ALA A 23 9.73 -5.08 5.26
C ALA A 23 8.74 -5.93 6.08
N TYR A 24 7.47 -5.50 6.10
CA TYR A 24 6.45 -6.21 6.86
C TYR A 24 6.38 -7.66 6.40
N ARG A 25 6.53 -8.60 7.34
CA ARG A 25 6.36 -10.02 7.10
C ARG A 25 5.03 -10.47 7.70
N ALA A 26 4.06 -10.74 6.83
CA ALA A 26 2.76 -11.26 7.24
C ALA A 26 2.92 -12.58 8.02
N PRO A 27 2.16 -12.80 9.12
CA PRO A 27 2.07 -14.09 9.79
C PRO A 27 1.63 -15.21 8.84
N ARG A 28 1.95 -16.46 9.19
CA ARG A 28 1.53 -17.65 8.43
C ARG A 28 0.45 -18.39 9.18
N LEU A 29 -0.54 -18.88 8.44
CA LEU A 29 -1.61 -19.69 9.02
C LEU A 29 -0.99 -21.00 9.55
N PRO A 30 -1.20 -21.37 10.83
CA PRO A 30 -0.59 -22.55 11.43
C PRO A 30 -0.79 -23.81 10.59
N GLY A 31 0.29 -24.55 10.33
CA GLY A 31 0.25 -25.78 9.52
C GLY A 31 0.24 -25.56 8.01
N THR A 32 0.35 -24.32 7.51
CA THR A 32 0.36 -24.03 6.06
C THR A 32 1.50 -23.11 5.65
N ALA A 33 1.75 -23.02 4.34
CA ALA A 33 2.64 -22.01 3.76
C ALA A 33 1.91 -20.70 3.44
N HIS A 34 0.58 -20.61 3.61
CA HIS A 34 -0.21 -19.45 3.22
C HIS A 34 -0.12 -18.33 4.27
N PRO A 35 -0.28 -17.06 3.86
CA PRO A 35 -0.46 -15.96 4.79
C PRO A 35 -1.68 -16.19 5.70
N ASP A 36 -1.57 -15.80 6.97
CA ASP A 36 -2.73 -15.70 7.86
C ASP A 36 -3.45 -14.38 7.58
N LEU A 37 -4.70 -14.47 7.09
CA LEU A 37 -5.55 -13.33 6.77
C LEU A 37 -6.65 -13.11 7.82
N SER A 38 -6.57 -13.77 8.97
CA SER A 38 -7.53 -13.63 10.06
C SER A 38 -7.43 -12.25 10.72
N GLY A 39 -8.57 -11.63 11.05
CA GLY A 39 -8.61 -10.34 11.76
C GLY A 39 -9.79 -9.45 11.34
N ILE A 40 -9.74 -8.20 11.78
CA ILE A 40 -10.65 -7.13 11.32
C ILE A 40 -9.88 -6.30 10.30
N TRP A 41 -10.45 -6.15 9.11
CA TRP A 41 -9.88 -5.38 8.02
C TRP A 41 -10.70 -4.12 7.78
N GLN A 42 -10.02 -3.01 7.55
CA GLN A 42 -10.65 -1.72 7.27
C GLN A 42 -9.91 -1.02 6.14
N THR A 43 -10.68 -0.40 5.25
CA THR A 43 -10.18 0.50 4.21
C THR A 43 -10.44 1.95 4.64
N PHE A 44 -9.44 2.82 4.51
CA PHE A 44 -9.54 4.25 4.83
C PHE A 44 -9.75 5.13 3.59
N VAL A 45 -9.99 4.49 2.45
CA VAL A 45 -10.21 5.11 1.13
C VAL A 45 -11.39 4.41 0.43
N THR A 46 -11.82 4.92 -0.71
CA THR A 46 -12.93 4.34 -1.50
C THR A 46 -12.58 3.03 -2.19
N ALA A 47 -11.37 2.49 -1.99
CA ALA A 47 -10.96 1.18 -2.49
C ALA A 47 -11.76 0.00 -1.87
N ASN A 48 -12.68 0.27 -0.94
CA ASN A 48 -13.70 -0.71 -0.52
C ASN A 48 -14.83 -0.89 -1.55
N TRP A 49 -15.03 0.08 -2.45
CA TRP A 49 -15.97 0.00 -3.57
C TRP A 49 -15.33 -0.72 -4.75
N ASP A 50 -14.16 -0.26 -5.17
CA ASP A 50 -13.37 -0.86 -6.24
C ASP A 50 -11.88 -0.61 -5.98
N VAL A 51 -11.08 -1.66 -6.10
CA VAL A 51 -9.64 -1.62 -5.84
C VAL A 51 -8.85 -0.96 -6.98
N GLN A 52 -9.44 -0.87 -8.17
CA GLN A 52 -8.93 -0.09 -9.31
C GLN A 52 -9.42 1.36 -9.24
N ASP A 53 -8.82 2.25 -10.03
CA ASP A 53 -9.28 3.61 -10.26
C ASP A 53 -10.71 3.58 -10.79
N HIS A 54 -11.58 4.38 -10.19
CA HIS A 54 -12.99 4.37 -10.53
C HIS A 54 -13.59 5.77 -10.45
N GLY A 55 -14.44 6.08 -11.44
CA GLY A 55 -15.28 7.27 -11.45
C GLY A 55 -16.55 7.08 -10.61
N VAL A 56 -17.38 8.12 -10.59
CA VAL A 56 -18.72 8.03 -9.99
C VAL A 56 -19.58 7.07 -10.82
N GLN A 57 -20.24 6.11 -10.16
CA GLN A 57 -21.22 5.23 -10.82
C GLN A 57 -22.59 5.33 -10.13
N ALA A 58 -23.64 5.18 -10.95
CA ALA A 58 -25.01 5.10 -10.44
C ALA A 58 -25.21 3.81 -9.64
N GLY A 59 -25.91 3.92 -8.51
CA GLY A 59 -26.32 2.76 -7.72
C GLY A 59 -27.45 1.98 -8.39
N PRO A 60 -27.77 0.77 -7.90
CA PRO A 60 -28.93 0.02 -8.38
C PRO A 60 -30.25 0.73 -8.00
N PHE A 61 -31.27 0.64 -8.86
CA PHE A 61 -32.63 1.16 -8.61
C PHE A 61 -32.69 2.65 -8.23
N VAL A 62 -32.02 3.51 -9.00
CA VAL A 62 -31.93 4.97 -8.76
C VAL A 62 -33.28 5.64 -8.56
N GLU A 63 -34.33 5.16 -9.21
CA GLU A 63 -35.69 5.72 -9.11
C GLU A 63 -36.31 5.52 -7.72
N ARG A 64 -35.85 4.51 -6.96
CA ARG A 64 -36.36 4.18 -5.63
C ARG A 64 -35.40 4.59 -4.53
N LEU A 65 -34.10 4.41 -4.75
CA LEU A 65 -33.07 4.60 -3.73
C LEU A 65 -32.36 5.96 -3.84
N GLY A 66 -32.54 6.67 -4.95
CA GLY A 66 -31.83 7.92 -5.20
C GLY A 66 -30.33 7.71 -5.21
N VAL A 67 -29.60 8.48 -4.38
CA VAL A 67 -28.13 8.39 -4.28
C VAL A 67 -27.64 7.22 -3.41
N TRP A 68 -28.54 6.54 -2.70
CA TRP A 68 -28.14 5.42 -1.85
C TRP A 68 -27.67 4.24 -2.71
N GLY A 69 -26.43 3.81 -2.47
CA GLY A 69 -25.77 2.77 -3.26
C GLY A 69 -24.98 3.28 -4.46
N ALA A 70 -24.93 4.60 -4.68
CA ALA A 70 -24.05 5.17 -5.70
C ALA A 70 -22.57 5.03 -5.29
N GLN A 71 -21.73 4.63 -6.24
CA GLN A 71 -20.29 4.49 -6.03
C GLN A 71 -19.62 5.87 -6.15
N PRO A 72 -18.90 6.33 -5.12
CA PRO A 72 -18.10 7.55 -5.21
C PRO A 72 -16.87 7.33 -6.09
N ALA A 73 -16.32 8.39 -6.68
CA ALA A 73 -15.04 8.30 -7.37
C ALA A 73 -13.87 8.05 -6.39
N GLY A 74 -12.80 7.41 -6.88
CA GLY A 74 -11.67 6.99 -6.08
C GLY A 74 -10.41 6.66 -6.87
N GLN A 75 -9.25 6.91 -6.27
CA GLN A 75 -7.98 6.34 -6.72
C GLN A 75 -7.88 4.90 -6.21
N GLY A 76 -7.51 3.99 -7.11
CA GLY A 76 -7.24 2.60 -6.85
C GLY A 76 -5.92 2.39 -6.10
N VAL A 77 -5.78 1.16 -5.61
CA VAL A 77 -4.58 0.66 -4.90
C VAL A 77 -3.82 -0.38 -5.70
N VAL A 78 -4.33 -0.75 -6.89
CA VAL A 78 -3.67 -1.69 -7.81
C VAL A 78 -2.58 -0.98 -8.59
N GLU A 79 -1.34 -1.46 -8.48
CA GLU A 79 -0.22 -0.94 -9.26
C GLU A 79 -0.49 -1.09 -10.77
N GLY A 80 -0.32 0.00 -11.52
CA GLY A 80 -0.63 0.02 -12.96
C GLY A 80 -2.12 -0.07 -13.30
N ASN A 81 -2.99 -0.09 -12.28
CA ASN A 81 -4.45 -0.12 -12.41
C ASN A 81 -5.05 -1.34 -13.13
N GLU A 82 -4.32 -2.45 -13.21
CA GLU A 82 -4.78 -3.68 -13.86
C GLU A 82 -4.60 -4.86 -12.91
N ILE A 83 -5.67 -5.63 -12.67
CA ILE A 83 -5.57 -6.81 -11.78
C ILE A 83 -4.83 -7.93 -12.52
N PRO A 84 -3.73 -8.45 -11.97
CA PRO A 84 -3.02 -9.55 -12.60
C PRO A 84 -3.81 -10.85 -12.42
N TYR A 85 -4.28 -11.40 -13.53
CA TYR A 85 -4.91 -12.73 -13.56
C TYR A 85 -3.85 -13.81 -13.78
N ARG A 86 -4.10 -15.01 -13.23
CA ARG A 86 -3.26 -16.17 -13.56
C ARG A 86 -3.59 -16.61 -14.98
N PRO A 87 -2.59 -17.00 -15.79
CA PRO A 87 -2.83 -17.49 -17.15
C PRO A 87 -3.78 -18.68 -17.15
N GLU A 88 -3.46 -19.75 -16.41
CA GLU A 88 -4.35 -20.85 -16.00
C GLU A 88 -3.62 -21.66 -14.92
#